data_AF-A0A0A2VQX1-F1
#
_entry.id   AF-A0A0A2VQX1-F1
#
_cell.length_a   1.000
_cell.length_b   1.000
_cell.length_c   1.000
_cell.angle_alpha   90.00
_cell.angle_beta   90.00
_cell.angle_gamma   90.00
#
_symmetry.space_group_name_H-M   'P 1'
#
loop_
_entity.id
_entity.type
_entity.pdbx_description
1 polymer ?
#
loop_
_entity_poly.entity_id
_entity_poly.type
_entity_poly.pdbx_seq_one_letter_code
_entity_poly.pdbx_strand_id
1 'polypeptide(L)'
;MKEVTRESQRLAEDPSQLTALRRRHDIAAHKLLKAETEDAGEDFERKRAWDWTVDESERWDKRLKKKAAHRDNNAFQDYQAESSKVYKRQLRNLDVDLDAYTKQKLAAIEKAAAAGSLEIVETEDGEMIAVDKDGTFYATADSTSFAQNKPDKAAIDRLVADIERAEAQSLKKRRDRQAKNGDDGDITYINEKNKQFNQKLARFYDKYTSDIRDSFERGTMI
;
A
#
# COMPACT_ATOMS: atom_id res chain seq x y z
N MET A 1 -31.14 35.52 -7.24
CA MET A 1 -31.73 34.17 -7.44
C MET A 1 -30.81 33.23 -8.23
N LYS A 2 -30.32 33.58 -9.44
CA LYS A 2 -29.46 32.69 -10.25
C LYS A 2 -28.07 32.38 -9.64
N GLU A 3 -27.51 33.29 -8.86
CA GLU A 3 -26.21 33.07 -8.18
C GLU A 3 -26.34 32.14 -6.98
N VAL A 4 -27.38 32.34 -6.16
CA VAL A 4 -27.73 31.44 -5.03
C VAL A 4 -27.98 30.01 -5.51
N THR A 5 -28.65 29.82 -6.65
CA THR A 5 -28.86 28.49 -7.24
C THR A 5 -27.57 27.86 -7.78
N ARG A 6 -26.60 28.67 -8.22
CA ARG A 6 -25.29 28.18 -8.67
C ARG A 6 -24.38 27.81 -7.50
N GLU A 7 -24.44 28.57 -6.41
CA GLU A 7 -23.73 28.23 -5.17
C GLU A 7 -24.29 26.98 -4.51
N SER A 8 -25.61 26.80 -4.47
CA SER A 8 -26.23 25.56 -3.98
C SER A 8 -25.86 24.35 -4.84
N GLN A 9 -25.71 24.52 -6.15
CA GLN A 9 -25.25 23.47 -7.07
C GLN A 9 -23.77 23.12 -6.82
N ARG A 10 -22.90 24.12 -6.64
CA ARG A 10 -21.48 23.88 -6.28
C ARG A 10 -21.30 23.18 -4.93
N LEU A 11 -22.17 23.49 -3.95
CA LEU A 11 -22.21 22.81 -2.65
C LEU A 11 -22.75 21.38 -2.75
N ALA A 12 -23.58 21.08 -3.76
CA ALA A 12 -24.14 19.75 -4.01
C ALA A 12 -23.24 18.84 -4.88
N GLU A 13 -22.26 19.41 -5.58
CA GLU A 13 -21.28 18.65 -6.35
C GLU A 13 -20.23 18.00 -5.44
N ASP A 14 -20.27 16.67 -5.34
CA ASP A 14 -19.26 15.91 -4.62
C ASP A 14 -17.88 16.07 -5.29
N PRO A 15 -16.84 16.54 -4.55
CA PRO A 15 -15.49 16.70 -5.09
C PRO A 15 -14.93 15.43 -5.75
N SER A 16 -15.33 14.24 -5.29
CA SER A 16 -14.90 12.97 -5.87
C SER A 16 -15.46 12.75 -7.29
N GLN A 17 -16.71 13.17 -7.53
CA GLN A 17 -17.36 13.07 -8.83
C GLN A 17 -16.74 14.03 -9.85
N LEU A 18 -16.33 15.23 -9.41
CA LEU A 18 -15.61 16.19 -10.24
C LEU A 18 -14.27 15.63 -10.74
N THR A 19 -13.51 14.93 -9.90
CA THR A 19 -12.25 14.31 -10.34
C THR A 19 -12.47 13.19 -11.36
N ALA A 20 -13.52 12.38 -11.18
CA ALA A 20 -13.89 11.33 -12.12
C ALA A 20 -14.33 11.90 -13.48
N LEU A 21 -15.11 12.98 -13.47
CA LEU A 21 -15.54 13.69 -14.68
C LEU A 21 -14.36 14.32 -15.42
N ARG A 22 -13.45 15.01 -14.71
CA ARG A 22 -12.21 15.56 -15.29
C ARG A 22 -11.38 14.45 -15.95
N ARG A 23 -11.17 13.33 -15.25
CA ARG A 23 -10.44 12.19 -15.83
C ARG A 23 -11.10 11.64 -17.10
N ARG A 24 -12.44 11.55 -17.14
CA ARG A 24 -13.17 11.10 -18.34
C ARG A 24 -13.03 12.10 -19.48
N HIS A 25 -13.12 13.39 -19.18
CA HIS A 25 -12.90 14.47 -20.14
C HIS A 25 -11.47 14.41 -20.70
N ASP A 26 -10.45 14.29 -19.86
CA ASP A 26 -9.04 14.22 -20.29
C ASP A 26 -8.77 12.99 -21.17
N ILE A 27 -9.37 11.84 -20.83
CA ILE A 27 -9.28 10.63 -21.67
C ILE A 27 -9.96 10.87 -23.03
N ALA A 28 -11.13 11.53 -23.05
CA ALA A 28 -11.84 11.82 -24.29
C ALA A 28 -11.05 12.82 -25.16
N ALA A 29 -10.55 13.90 -24.57
CA ALA A 29 -9.71 14.89 -25.23
C ALA A 29 -8.43 14.25 -25.81
N HIS A 30 -7.76 13.38 -25.05
CA HIS A 30 -6.60 12.63 -25.56
C HIS A 30 -6.97 11.72 -26.75
N LYS A 31 -8.12 11.04 -26.72
CA LYS A 31 -8.57 10.20 -27.83
C LYS A 31 -8.91 11.01 -29.08
N LEU A 32 -9.55 12.17 -28.89
CA LEU A 32 -9.84 13.11 -29.99
C LEU A 32 -8.55 13.64 -30.61
N LEU A 33 -7.62 14.13 -29.78
CA LEU A 33 -6.33 14.62 -30.27
C LEU A 33 -5.57 13.54 -31.04
N LYS A 34 -5.57 12.30 -30.55
CA LYS A 34 -4.97 11.16 -31.26
C LYS A 34 -5.61 10.95 -32.63
N ALA A 35 -6.94 10.91 -32.70
CA ALA A 35 -7.67 10.73 -33.96
C ALA A 35 -7.39 11.88 -34.95
N GLU A 36 -7.43 13.13 -34.48
CA GLU A 36 -7.14 14.32 -35.32
C GLU A 36 -5.71 14.29 -35.88
N THR A 37 -4.72 13.86 -35.08
CA THR A 37 -3.33 13.72 -35.55
C THR A 37 -3.16 12.57 -36.55
N GLU A 38 -3.85 11.46 -36.34
CA GLU A 38 -3.83 10.31 -37.27
C GLU A 38 -4.52 10.65 -38.60
N ASP A 39 -5.64 11.37 -38.56
CA ASP A 39 -6.37 11.86 -39.74
C ASP A 39 -5.54 12.90 -40.54
N ALA A 40 -4.72 13.69 -39.84
CA ALA A 40 -3.76 14.60 -40.46
C ALA A 40 -2.52 13.88 -41.06
N GLY A 41 -2.39 12.56 -40.86
CA GLY A 41 -1.25 11.76 -41.31
C GLY A 41 0.02 11.91 -40.45
N GLU A 42 -0.07 12.52 -39.27
CA GLU A 42 1.03 12.64 -38.31
C GLU A 42 1.05 11.45 -37.34
N ASP A 43 2.24 11.06 -36.88
CA ASP A 43 2.41 10.04 -35.84
C ASP A 43 2.27 10.68 -34.44
N PHE A 44 1.13 10.44 -33.79
CA PHE A 44 0.79 10.96 -32.46
C PHE A 44 1.85 10.64 -31.40
N GLU A 45 2.34 9.40 -31.39
CA GLU A 45 3.27 8.93 -30.37
C GLU A 45 4.64 9.59 -30.55
N ARG A 46 5.05 9.82 -31.81
CA ARG A 46 6.25 10.59 -32.13
C ARG A 46 6.13 12.02 -31.64
N LYS A 47 5.04 12.73 -31.99
CA LYS A 47 4.81 14.14 -31.58
C LYS A 47 4.85 14.29 -30.05
N ARG A 48 4.22 13.37 -29.33
CA ARG A 48 4.24 13.36 -27.85
C ARG A 48 5.64 13.09 -27.28
N ALA A 49 6.44 12.25 -27.93
CA ALA A 49 7.80 11.96 -27.48
C ALA A 49 8.74 13.17 -27.58
N TRP A 50 8.46 14.13 -28.46
CA TRP A 50 9.21 15.39 -28.52
C TRP A 50 9.01 16.27 -27.28
N ASP A 51 7.85 16.19 -26.65
CA ASP A 51 7.51 17.00 -25.48
C ASP A 51 8.04 16.40 -24.17
N TRP A 52 8.62 15.19 -24.19
CA TRP A 52 9.15 14.55 -22.99
C TRP A 52 10.46 15.19 -22.54
N THR A 53 10.43 15.72 -21.32
CA THR A 53 11.66 16.16 -20.66
C THR A 53 12.44 14.95 -20.13
N VAL A 54 13.77 15.09 -20.03
CA VAL A 54 14.65 14.04 -19.49
C VAL A 54 14.20 13.62 -18.07
N ASP A 55 13.87 14.59 -17.23
CA ASP A 55 13.39 14.36 -15.85
C ASP A 55 12.10 13.54 -15.79
N GLU A 56 11.14 13.81 -16.70
CA GLU A 56 9.88 13.07 -16.77
C GLU A 56 10.10 11.63 -17.25
N SER A 57 10.95 11.43 -18.25
CA SER A 57 11.34 10.09 -18.72
C SER A 57 11.99 9.29 -17.58
N GLU A 58 12.93 9.87 -16.84
CA GLU A 58 13.56 9.18 -15.71
C GLU A 58 12.57 8.82 -14.61
N ARG A 59 11.64 9.72 -14.27
CA ARG A 59 10.59 9.45 -13.27
C ARG A 59 9.67 8.33 -13.73
N TRP A 60 9.34 8.31 -15.03
CA TRP A 60 8.54 7.26 -15.65
C TRP A 60 9.26 5.90 -15.59
N ASP A 61 10.54 5.85 -15.94
CA ASP A 61 11.35 4.65 -15.87
C ASP A 61 11.50 4.13 -14.44
N LYS A 62 11.75 5.02 -13.47
CA LYS A 62 11.76 4.70 -12.04
C LYS A 62 10.42 4.09 -11.61
N ARG A 63 9.30 4.61 -12.09
CA ARG A 63 7.96 4.08 -11.81
C ARG A 63 7.73 2.70 -12.44
N LEU A 64 8.13 2.50 -13.70
CA LEU A 64 8.02 1.21 -14.39
C LEU A 64 8.90 0.15 -13.72
N LYS A 65 10.15 0.49 -13.39
CA LYS A 65 11.07 -0.38 -12.66
C LYS A 65 10.51 -0.80 -11.30
N LYS A 66 9.94 0.16 -10.56
CA LYS A 66 9.27 -0.13 -9.29
C LYS A 66 8.07 -1.07 -9.47
N LYS A 67 7.25 -0.86 -10.50
CA LYS A 67 6.10 -1.72 -10.81
C LYS A 67 6.53 -3.14 -11.18
N ALA A 68 7.58 -3.29 -11.99
CA ALA A 68 8.16 -4.58 -12.33
C ALA A 68 8.68 -5.31 -11.08
N ALA A 69 9.49 -4.63 -10.27
CA ALA A 69 10.01 -5.19 -9.02
C ALA A 69 8.90 -5.60 -8.04
N HIS A 70 7.77 -4.88 -8.01
CA HIS A 70 6.62 -5.27 -7.19
C HIS A 70 5.88 -6.50 -7.75
N ARG A 71 5.77 -6.62 -9.07
CA ARG A 71 5.18 -7.81 -9.71
C ARG A 71 6.00 -9.05 -9.40
N ASP A 72 7.31 -8.95 -9.55
CA ASP A 72 8.20 -10.10 -9.37
C ASP A 72 8.29 -10.50 -7.89
N ASN A 73 8.20 -9.53 -6.97
CA ASN A 73 8.11 -9.77 -5.52
C ASN A 73 6.74 -10.25 -5.01
N ASN A 74 5.77 -10.51 -5.88
CA ASN A 74 4.44 -10.98 -5.44
C ASN A 74 4.42 -12.47 -5.03
N ALA A 75 5.33 -13.28 -5.58
CA ALA A 75 5.43 -14.69 -5.22
C ALA A 75 6.07 -14.84 -3.82
N PHE A 76 5.56 -15.81 -3.05
CA PHE A 76 6.18 -16.22 -1.80
C PHE A 76 7.60 -16.73 -2.07
N GLN A 77 8.58 -16.25 -1.30
CA GLN A 77 9.97 -16.69 -1.37
C GLN A 77 10.36 -17.36 -0.04
N ASP A 78 10.31 -16.59 1.04
CA ASP A 78 10.71 -16.96 2.38
C ASP A 78 9.83 -16.26 3.44
N TYR A 79 9.86 -16.79 4.66
CA TYR A 79 9.09 -16.20 5.76
C TYR A 79 9.67 -14.86 6.23
N GLN A 80 10.99 -14.66 6.13
CA GLN A 80 11.64 -13.42 6.55
C GLN A 80 11.31 -12.25 5.61
N ALA A 81 11.40 -12.41 4.28
CA ALA A 81 11.02 -11.32 3.39
C ALA A 81 9.51 -11.04 3.43
N GLU A 82 8.65 -12.05 3.57
CA GLU A 82 7.22 -11.81 3.76
C GLU A 82 6.92 -11.02 5.06
N SER A 83 7.57 -11.38 6.16
CA SER A 83 7.52 -10.60 7.42
C SER A 83 7.94 -9.15 7.18
N SER A 84 9.08 -8.93 6.51
CA SER A 84 9.60 -7.60 6.20
C SER A 84 8.63 -6.79 5.32
N LYS A 85 7.98 -7.42 4.32
CA LYS A 85 6.98 -6.77 3.47
C LYS A 85 5.75 -6.34 4.28
N VAL A 86 5.26 -7.21 5.17
CA VAL A 86 4.14 -6.90 6.06
C VAL A 86 4.49 -5.76 7.00
N TYR A 87 5.66 -5.82 7.64
CA TYR A 87 6.16 -4.79 8.53
C TYR A 87 6.28 -3.42 7.84
N LYS A 88 6.93 -3.35 6.67
CA LYS A 88 7.04 -2.11 5.89
C LYS A 88 5.68 -1.54 5.49
N ARG A 89 4.71 -2.41 5.19
CA ARG A 89 3.33 -1.98 4.89
C ARG A 89 2.65 -1.40 6.13
N GLN A 90 2.83 -2.02 7.30
CA GLN A 90 2.31 -1.51 8.56
C GLN A 90 2.93 -0.16 8.92
N LEU A 91 4.25 0.00 8.77
CA LEU A 91 4.93 1.28 8.99
C LEU A 91 4.39 2.40 8.10
N ARG A 92 4.10 2.11 6.83
CA ARG A 92 3.52 3.12 5.91
C ARG A 92 2.09 3.53 6.32
N ASN A 93 1.37 2.64 7.01
CA ASN A 93 0.00 2.89 7.44
C ASN A 93 -0.08 3.39 8.88
N LEU A 94 1.06 3.52 9.57
CA LEU A 94 1.13 4.02 10.94
C LEU A 94 0.88 5.52 10.93
N ASP A 95 -0.08 5.96 11.73
CA ASP A 95 -0.33 7.38 11.98
C ASP A 95 0.41 7.79 13.25
N VAL A 96 1.37 8.71 13.11
CA VAL A 96 2.26 9.13 14.20
C VAL A 96 1.84 10.52 14.68
N ASP A 97 1.44 10.60 15.95
CA ASP A 97 1.10 11.86 16.62
C ASP A 97 2.38 12.61 17.04
N LEU A 98 2.80 13.55 16.20
CA LEU A 98 3.99 14.36 16.43
C LEU A 98 3.83 15.31 17.63
N ASP A 99 2.62 15.79 17.90
CA ASP A 99 2.35 16.73 19.00
C ASP A 99 2.46 16.02 20.35
N ALA A 100 1.91 14.82 20.47
CA ALA A 100 2.08 14.01 21.67
C ALA A 100 3.56 13.66 21.90
N TYR A 101 4.29 13.33 20.84
CA TYR A 101 5.72 13.05 20.91
C TYR A 101 6.53 14.26 21.39
N THR A 102 6.28 15.46 20.84
CA THR A 102 7.01 16.68 21.26
C THR A 102 6.72 17.04 22.71
N LYS A 103 5.47 16.90 23.18
CA LYS A 103 5.13 17.12 24.61
C LYS A 103 5.83 16.14 25.53
N GLN A 104 5.86 14.85 25.18
CA GLN A 104 6.58 13.83 25.95
C GLN A 104 8.09 14.10 25.96
N LYS A 105 8.65 14.53 24.82
CA LYS A 105 10.05 14.94 24.72
C LYS A 105 10.38 16.09 25.66
N LEU A 106 9.59 17.17 25.62
CA LEU A 106 9.80 18.33 26.48
C LEU A 106 9.67 17.97 27.97
N ALA A 107 8.66 17.21 28.35
CA ALA A 107 8.48 16.78 29.74
C ALA A 107 9.65 15.91 30.24
N ALA A 108 10.21 15.06 29.38
CA ALA A 108 11.38 14.26 29.73
C ALA A 108 12.65 15.13 29.86
N ILE A 109 12.83 16.12 28.99
CA ILE A 109 13.92 17.10 29.09
C ILE A 109 13.79 17.94 30.37
N GLU A 110 12.59 18.41 30.72
CA GLU A 110 12.35 19.15 31.96
C GLU A 110 12.67 18.30 33.19
N LYS A 111 12.32 17.01 33.17
CA LYS A 111 12.65 16.07 34.24
C LYS A 111 14.16 15.83 34.36
N ALA A 112 14.86 15.68 33.25
CA ALA A 112 16.32 15.56 33.23
C ALA A 112 17.00 16.85 33.70
N ALA A 113 16.47 18.02 33.33
CA ALA A 113 16.93 19.31 33.82
C ALA A 113 16.77 19.44 35.34
N ALA A 114 15.61 19.04 35.87
CA ALA A 114 15.35 19.06 37.30
C ALA A 114 16.23 18.05 38.07
N ALA A 115 16.58 16.92 37.47
CA ALA A 115 17.49 15.93 38.03
C ALA A 115 18.97 16.34 37.91
N GLY A 116 19.30 17.37 37.11
CA GLY A 116 20.66 17.81 36.86
C GLY A 116 21.48 16.86 35.97
N SER A 117 20.81 16.00 35.19
CA SER A 117 21.44 14.96 34.37
C SER A 117 21.63 15.35 32.89
N LEU A 118 21.34 16.60 32.54
CA LEU A 118 21.62 17.16 31.22
C LEU A 118 23.10 17.49 31.10
N GLU A 119 23.80 16.71 30.27
CA GLU A 119 25.19 16.97 29.89
C GLU A 119 25.18 17.76 28.58
N ILE A 120 25.81 18.93 28.57
CA ILE A 120 25.95 19.72 27.34
C ILE A 120 27.19 19.19 26.61
N VAL A 121 26.97 18.56 25.45
CA VAL A 121 28.03 18.01 24.61
C VAL A 121 28.20 18.93 23.40
N GLU A 122 29.42 19.43 23.20
CA GLU A 122 29.82 20.11 21.97
C GLU A 122 30.05 19.05 20.88
N THR A 123 29.26 19.12 19.80
CA THR A 123 29.51 18.30 18.61
C THR A 123 30.66 18.86 17.78
N GLU A 124 31.25 18.04 16.89
CA GLU A 124 32.40 18.44 16.05
C GLU A 124 32.12 19.70 15.17
N ASP A 125 30.85 20.00 14.92
CA ASP A 125 30.41 21.19 14.17
C ASP A 125 30.22 22.44 15.04
N GLY A 126 30.50 22.36 16.36
CA GLY A 126 30.36 23.46 17.32
C GLY A 126 28.93 23.70 17.81
N GLU A 127 27.98 22.81 17.50
CA GLU A 127 26.63 22.87 18.05
C GLU A 127 26.58 22.23 19.45
N MET A 128 26.07 22.99 20.43
CA MET A 128 25.82 22.55 21.80
C MET A 128 24.54 21.74 21.87
N ILE A 129 24.65 20.42 22.07
CA ILE A 129 23.50 19.52 22.21
C ILE A 129 23.38 19.09 23.66
N ALA A 130 22.22 19.36 24.28
CA ALA A 130 21.91 18.84 25.61
C ALA A 130 21.54 17.35 25.49
N VAL A 131 22.44 16.48 25.93
CA VAL A 131 22.26 15.02 25.93
C VAL A 131 21.92 14.58 27.34
N ASP A 132 20.81 13.85 27.46
CA ASP A 132 20.38 13.23 28.70
C ASP A 132 21.22 11.97 28.96
N LYS A 133 22.06 12.00 30.00
CA LYS A 133 22.98 10.92 30.35
C LYS A 133 22.29 9.67 30.90
N ASP A 134 21.16 9.87 31.56
CA ASP A 134 20.40 8.78 32.21
C ASP A 134 19.47 8.05 31.21
N GLY A 135 19.38 8.55 29.97
CA GLY A 135 18.58 7.95 28.92
C GLY A 135 17.08 7.90 29.24
N THR A 136 16.56 8.92 29.94
CA THR A 136 15.15 9.01 30.30
C THR A 136 14.25 9.21 29.08
N PHE A 137 14.71 9.95 28.07
CA PHE A 137 14.02 10.08 26.78
C PHE A 137 14.71 9.29 25.66
N TYR A 138 16.02 9.48 25.51
CA TYR A 138 16.84 8.75 24.54
C TYR A 138 17.49 7.56 25.24
N ALA A 139 16.75 6.45 25.31
CA ALA A 139 17.16 5.22 25.96
C ALA A 139 18.50 4.69 25.40
N THR A 140 19.46 4.42 26.29
CA THR A 140 20.69 3.67 26.00
C THR A 140 20.49 2.18 26.34
N ALA A 141 21.44 1.32 25.95
CA ALA A 141 21.34 -0.13 26.19
C ALA A 141 21.12 -0.50 27.67
N ASP A 142 21.63 0.33 28.59
CA ASP A 142 21.55 0.11 30.04
C ASP A 142 20.35 0.81 30.71
N SER A 143 19.55 1.56 29.94
CA SER A 143 18.38 2.27 30.47
C SER A 143 17.22 1.32 30.77
N THR A 144 16.59 1.51 31.93
CA THR A 144 15.48 0.65 32.42
C THR A 144 14.12 1.35 32.46
N SER A 145 14.07 2.61 31.99
CA SER A 145 12.88 3.48 32.03
C SER A 145 11.67 2.89 31.29
N PHE A 146 11.90 2.04 30.26
CA PHE A 146 10.83 1.38 29.51
C PHE A 146 9.95 0.48 30.37
N ALA A 147 10.48 -0.10 31.45
CA ALA A 147 9.74 -1.04 32.30
C ALA A 147 8.61 -0.36 33.09
N GLN A 148 8.71 0.96 33.30
CA GLN A 148 7.71 1.76 34.02
C GLN A 148 6.72 2.46 33.09
N ASN A 149 6.86 2.30 31.76
CA ASN A 149 5.96 2.93 30.81
C ASN A 149 4.58 2.26 30.86
N LYS A 150 3.56 3.03 31.24
CA LYS A 150 2.15 2.63 31.16
C LYS A 150 1.47 3.45 30.06
N PRO A 151 1.26 2.87 28.86
CA PRO A 151 0.59 3.57 27.78
C PRO A 151 -0.82 4.01 28.15
N ASP A 152 -1.27 5.09 27.53
CA ASP A 152 -2.65 5.51 27.65
C ASP A 152 -3.59 4.46 27.03
N LYS A 153 -4.80 4.33 27.60
CA LYS A 153 -5.80 3.36 27.16
C LYS A 153 -6.21 3.63 25.71
N ALA A 154 -6.30 4.89 25.29
CA ALA A 154 -6.59 5.24 23.90
C ALA A 154 -5.52 4.75 22.92
N ALA A 155 -4.24 4.74 23.32
CA ALA A 155 -3.16 4.21 22.48
C ALA A 155 -3.25 2.67 22.35
N ILE A 156 -3.64 1.99 23.43
CA ILE A 156 -3.90 0.54 23.41
C ILE A 156 -5.09 0.23 22.50
N ASP A 157 -6.19 0.97 22.62
CA ASP A 157 -7.39 0.77 21.80
C ASP A 157 -7.10 0.97 20.30
N ARG A 158 -6.26 1.96 19.95
CA ARG A 158 -5.78 2.16 18.56
C ARG A 158 -5.00 0.95 18.04
N LEU A 159 -4.07 0.42 18.84
CA LEU A 159 -3.29 -0.77 18.49
C LEU A 159 -4.19 -1.99 18.26
N VAL A 160 -5.14 -2.23 19.17
CA VAL A 160 -6.09 -3.35 19.06
C VAL A 160 -6.94 -3.20 17.79
N ALA A 161 -7.49 -2.02 17.54
CA ALA A 161 -8.28 -1.75 16.34
C ALA A 161 -7.47 -1.97 15.05
N ASP A 162 -6.17 -1.67 15.04
CA ASP A 162 -5.30 -1.92 13.89
C ASP A 162 -5.02 -3.41 13.67
N ILE A 163 -4.84 -4.19 14.75
CA ILE A 163 -4.69 -5.65 14.69
C ILE A 163 -5.98 -6.29 14.14
N GLU A 164 -7.13 -5.94 14.71
CA GLU A 164 -8.43 -6.45 14.27
C GLU A 164 -8.72 -6.09 12.81
N ARG A 165 -8.40 -4.86 12.39
CA ARG A 165 -8.54 -4.42 10.99
C ARG A 165 -7.65 -5.25 10.06
N ALA A 166 -6.42 -5.53 10.45
CA ALA A 166 -5.51 -6.35 9.66
C ALA A 166 -6.02 -7.80 9.52
N GLU A 167 -6.55 -8.38 10.60
CA GLU A 167 -7.15 -9.72 10.58
C GLU A 167 -8.41 -9.77 9.70
N ALA A 168 -9.32 -8.82 9.88
CA ALA A 168 -10.55 -8.72 9.10
C ALA A 168 -10.26 -8.58 7.59
N GLN A 169 -9.27 -7.78 7.22
CA GLN A 169 -8.83 -7.67 5.82
C GLN A 169 -8.27 -9.00 5.27
N SER A 170 -7.51 -9.74 6.08
CA SER A 170 -6.97 -11.05 5.71
C SER A 170 -8.09 -12.08 5.49
N LEU A 171 -9.04 -12.15 6.43
CA LEU A 171 -10.23 -13.01 6.37
C LEU A 171 -11.08 -12.69 5.16
N LYS A 172 -11.35 -11.41 4.91
CA LYS A 172 -12.10 -10.95 3.74
C LYS A 172 -11.42 -11.40 2.44
N LYS A 173 -10.12 -11.17 2.28
CA LYS A 173 -9.36 -11.61 1.09
C LYS A 173 -9.34 -13.13 0.92
N ARG A 174 -9.36 -13.90 2.00
CA ARG A 174 -9.47 -15.36 1.95
C ARG A 174 -10.85 -15.78 1.44
N ARG A 175 -11.91 -15.20 2.01
CA ARG A 175 -13.30 -15.46 1.61
C ARG A 175 -13.56 -15.07 0.16
N ASP A 176 -13.09 -13.90 -0.27
CA ASP A 176 -13.27 -13.42 -1.64
C ASP A 176 -12.56 -14.32 -2.66
N ARG A 177 -11.39 -14.89 -2.31
CA ARG A 177 -10.72 -15.91 -3.13
C ARG A 177 -11.50 -17.23 -3.19
N GLN A 178 -12.07 -17.66 -2.08
CA GLN A 178 -12.88 -18.89 -2.04
C GLN A 178 -14.18 -18.75 -2.85
N ALA A 179 -14.84 -17.59 -2.78
CA ALA A 179 -16.05 -17.30 -3.55
C ALA A 179 -15.79 -17.33 -5.07
N LYS A 180 -14.66 -16.77 -5.53
CA LYS A 180 -14.26 -16.80 -6.94
C LYS A 180 -13.93 -18.19 -7.48
N ASN A 181 -13.60 -19.15 -6.62
CA ASN A 181 -13.22 -20.51 -7.01
C ASN A 181 -14.42 -21.45 -7.28
N GLY A 182 -15.65 -20.93 -7.44
CA GLY A 182 -16.85 -21.78 -7.46
C GLY A 182 -17.94 -21.44 -8.48
N ASP A 183 -17.81 -20.38 -9.28
CA ASP A 183 -18.97 -19.82 -10.01
C ASP A 183 -18.97 -20.08 -11.52
N ASP A 184 -17.86 -20.57 -12.10
CA ASP A 184 -17.62 -20.43 -13.55
C ASP A 184 -17.22 -21.74 -14.28
N GLY A 185 -17.38 -22.91 -13.64
CA GLY A 185 -16.95 -24.18 -14.27
C GLY A 185 -17.67 -25.43 -13.77
N ASP A 186 -17.47 -26.53 -14.51
CA ASP A 186 -18.09 -27.82 -14.23
C ASP A 186 -17.74 -28.35 -12.84
N ILE A 187 -18.76 -28.87 -12.14
CA ILE A 187 -18.60 -29.41 -10.79
C ILE A 187 -17.93 -30.79 -10.87
N THR A 188 -16.62 -30.82 -10.68
CA THR A 188 -15.80 -32.06 -10.67
C THR A 188 -15.69 -32.72 -9.29
N TYR A 189 -16.43 -32.25 -8.28
CA TYR A 189 -16.27 -32.68 -6.88
C TYR A 189 -17.61 -32.97 -6.19
N ILE A 190 -17.60 -33.90 -5.24
CA ILE A 190 -18.79 -34.27 -4.43
C ILE A 190 -18.76 -33.58 -3.05
N ASN A 191 -17.57 -33.36 -2.48
CA ASN A 191 -17.41 -32.73 -1.16
C ASN A 191 -16.32 -31.63 -1.17
N GLU A 192 -16.26 -30.79 -0.14
CA GLU A 192 -15.29 -29.68 -0.06
C GLU A 192 -13.83 -30.14 0.02
N LYS A 193 -13.56 -31.29 0.66
CA LYS A 193 -12.19 -31.86 0.71
C LYS A 193 -11.73 -32.33 -0.68
N ASN A 194 -12.63 -32.93 -1.45
CA ASN A 194 -12.44 -33.37 -2.82
C ASN A 194 -12.23 -32.15 -3.72
N LYS A 195 -13.01 -31.07 -3.54
CA LYS A 195 -12.76 -29.79 -4.22
C LYS A 195 -11.34 -29.28 -4.00
N GLN A 196 -10.89 -29.21 -2.75
CA GLN A 196 -9.55 -28.74 -2.41
C GLN A 196 -8.46 -29.65 -2.97
N PHE A 197 -8.70 -30.97 -2.98
CA PHE A 197 -7.79 -31.95 -3.57
C PHE A 197 -7.71 -31.81 -5.10
N ASN A 198 -8.85 -31.71 -5.80
CA ASN A 198 -8.89 -31.46 -7.24
C ASN A 198 -8.23 -30.15 -7.62
N GLN A 199 -8.44 -29.08 -6.83
CA GLN A 199 -7.73 -27.80 -7.02
C GLN A 199 -6.22 -27.93 -6.83
N LYS A 200 -5.77 -28.78 -5.89
CA LYS A 200 -4.34 -29.07 -5.73
C LYS A 200 -3.81 -29.81 -6.95
N LEU A 201 -4.50 -30.85 -7.42
CA LEU A 201 -4.12 -31.58 -8.62
C LEU A 201 -4.06 -30.65 -9.83
N ALA A 202 -5.05 -29.78 -9.99
CA ALA A 202 -5.13 -28.86 -11.11
C ALA A 202 -3.90 -27.95 -11.20
N ARG A 203 -3.42 -27.43 -10.06
CA ARG A 203 -2.22 -26.58 -10.01
C ARG A 203 -0.94 -27.27 -10.48
N PHE A 204 -0.82 -28.59 -10.31
CA PHE A 204 0.40 -29.33 -10.64
C PHE A 204 0.31 -30.04 -12.00
N TYR A 205 -0.87 -30.58 -12.34
CA TYR A 205 -1.03 -31.50 -13.46
C TYR A 205 -1.70 -30.88 -14.69
N ASP A 206 -2.49 -29.81 -14.56
CA ASP A 206 -3.20 -29.22 -15.71
C ASP A 206 -2.29 -28.79 -16.85
N LYS A 207 -1.07 -28.35 -16.52
CA LYS A 207 -0.05 -27.99 -17.50
C LYS A 207 0.35 -29.17 -18.40
N TYR A 208 0.26 -30.40 -17.88
CA TYR A 208 0.68 -31.63 -18.57
C TYR A 208 -0.51 -32.45 -19.10
N THR A 209 -1.72 -32.19 -18.62
CA THR A 209 -2.94 -32.94 -18.97
C THR A 209 -3.91 -32.13 -19.81
N SER A 210 -3.51 -30.97 -20.33
CA SER A 210 -4.33 -30.13 -21.23
C SER A 210 -4.84 -30.92 -22.42
N ASP A 211 -3.96 -31.65 -23.09
CA ASP A 211 -4.31 -32.35 -24.33
C ASP A 211 -5.32 -33.48 -24.07
N ILE A 212 -5.19 -34.15 -22.92
CA ILE A 212 -6.12 -35.17 -22.47
C ILE A 212 -7.48 -34.55 -22.16
N ARG A 213 -7.51 -33.42 -21.44
CA ARG A 213 -8.74 -32.68 -21.14
C ARG A 213 -9.45 -32.24 -22.41
N ASP A 214 -8.71 -31.63 -23.33
CA ASP A 214 -9.25 -31.15 -24.59
C ASP A 214 -9.80 -32.32 -25.44
N SER A 215 -9.14 -33.48 -25.44
CA SER A 215 -9.66 -34.68 -26.10
C SER A 215 -10.94 -35.18 -25.44
N PHE A 216 -11.06 -35.15 -24.11
CA PHE A 216 -12.33 -35.46 -23.42
C PHE A 216 -13.44 -34.49 -23.81
N GLU A 217 -13.15 -33.18 -23.86
CA GLU A 217 -14.10 -32.15 -24.27
C GLU A 217 -14.53 -32.29 -25.75
N ARG A 218 -13.63 -32.80 -26.61
CA ARG A 218 -13.92 -33.15 -28.01
C ARG A 218 -14.57 -34.52 -28.22
N GLY A 219 -14.99 -35.21 -27.16
CA GLY A 219 -15.67 -36.51 -27.27
C GLY A 219 -14.71 -37.68 -27.45
N THR A 220 -13.54 -37.63 -26.82
CA THR A 220 -12.50 -38.68 -26.78
C THR A 220 -11.86 -39.05 -28.12
N MET A 221 -11.97 -38.19 -29.14
CA MET A 221 -11.14 -38.32 -30.35
C MET A 221 -9.68 -37.99 -30.02
N ILE A 222 -8.78 -38.89 -30.45
CA ILE A 222 -7.33 -38.67 -30.51
C ILE A 222 -6.99 -37.82 -31.73
#